data_AF-A0A7J5YIW4-F1
#
_entry.id   AF-A0A7J5YIW4-F1
#
_cell.length_a   1.000
_cell.length_b   1.000
_cell.length_c   1.000
_cell.angle_alpha   90.00
_cell.angle_beta   90.00
_cell.angle_gamma   90.00
#
_symmetry.space_group_name_H-M   'P 1'
#
loop_
_entity.id
_entity.type
_entity.pdbx_description
1 polymer ?
#
loop_
_entity_poly.entity_id
_entity_poly.type
_entity_poly.pdbx_seq_one_letter_code
_entity_poly.pdbx_strand_id
1 'polypeptide(L)' 'MSLLQYKSSPCKKVCVTGWMVVLPDNPARPNIFQLNDPDKGNVYKFQTGSRFSAIIWHKNLEEACRSSRPQ' A
#
# COMPACT_ATOMS: atom_id res chain seq x y z
N MET A 1 9.16 -2.73 24.23
CA MET A 1 8.59 -2.75 22.87
C MET A 1 7.34 -3.60 22.89
N SER A 2 6.17 -3.00 22.67
CA SER A 2 4.89 -3.65 22.93
C SER A 2 4.44 -4.52 21.76
N LEU A 3 4.29 -5.83 22.00
CA LEU A 3 3.58 -6.83 21.18
C LEU A 3 2.08 -6.52 20.93
N LEU A 4 1.60 -5.31 21.23
CA LEU A 4 0.19 -5.03 21.54
C LEU A 4 -0.71 -4.65 20.36
N GLN A 5 -0.23 -4.67 19.12
CA GLN A 5 -1.06 -4.25 17.97
C GLN A 5 -1.23 -5.32 16.88
N TYR A 6 -0.98 -6.59 17.19
CA TYR A 6 -1.43 -7.64 16.29
C TYR A 6 -2.94 -7.86 16.48
N LYS A 7 -3.74 -7.37 15.52
CA LYS A 7 -5.18 -7.67 15.46
C LYS A 7 -5.35 -9.01 14.74
N SER A 8 -5.89 -10.01 15.43
CA SER A 8 -6.10 -11.35 14.88
C SER A 8 -7.18 -11.41 13.80
N SER A 9 -8.12 -10.46 13.81
CA SER A 9 -9.17 -10.33 12.81
C SER A 9 -9.02 -9.05 11.98
N PRO A 10 -9.27 -9.11 10.66
CA PRO A 10 -9.25 -7.91 9.81
C PRO A 10 -10.40 -6.99 10.18
N CYS A 11 -10.08 -5.72 10.48
CA CYS A 11 -11.07 -4.68 10.78
C CYS A 11 -11.39 -3.76 9.59
N LYS A 12 -10.67 -3.93 8.48
CA LYS A 12 -10.88 -3.21 7.21
C LYS A 12 -10.62 -4.17 6.06
N LYS A 13 -11.51 -4.18 5.07
CA LYS A 13 -11.35 -4.90 3.80
C LYS A 13 -11.71 -3.95 2.67
N VAL A 14 -10.76 -3.70 1.77
CA VAL A 14 -10.93 -2.77 0.65
C VAL A 14 -10.35 -3.43 -0.60
N CYS A 15 -11.06 -3.29 -1.72
CA CYS A 15 -10.55 -3.67 -3.02
C CYS A 15 -9.79 -2.49 -3.61
N VAL A 16 -8.58 -2.74 -4.10
CA VAL A 16 -7.68 -1.73 -4.67
C VAL A 16 -7.66 -1.74 -6.19
N THR A 17 -8.53 -2.51 -6.85
CA THR A 17 -8.67 -2.47 -8.31
C THR A 17 -9.00 -1.05 -8.76
N GLY A 18 -8.27 -0.54 -9.76
CA GLY A 18 -8.39 0.83 -10.25
C GLY A 18 -7.68 1.89 -9.40
N TRP A 19 -7.09 1.52 -8.27
CA TRP A 19 -6.29 2.45 -7.46
C TRP A 19 -4.92 2.70 -8.09
N MET A 20 -4.17 3.66 -7.56
CA MET A 20 -2.82 3.98 -8.03
C MET A 20 -1.82 3.88 -6.88
N VAL A 21 -0.79 3.06 -7.06
CA VAL A 21 0.36 3.00 -6.15
C VAL A 21 1.49 3.89 -6.66
N VAL A 22 2.18 4.57 -5.76
CA VAL A 22 3.29 5.48 -6.08
C VAL A 22 4.48 5.19 -5.17
N LEU A 23 5.66 4.98 -5.74
CA LEU A 23 6.91 4.87 -5.00
C LEU A 23 7.72 6.17 -5.14
N PRO A 24 7.62 7.11 -4.19
CA PRO A 24 8.36 8.36 -4.28
C PRO A 24 9.88 8.11 -4.20
N ASP A 25 10.62 8.90 -4.98
CA ASP A 25 12.08 8.96 -4.91
C ASP A 25 12.50 10.04 -3.91
N ASN A 26 12.26 9.76 -2.63
CA ASN A 26 12.62 10.65 -1.53
C ASN A 26 13.69 9.99 -0.65
N PRO A 27 14.95 10.44 -0.72
CA PRO A 27 16.05 9.82 0.05
C PRO A 27 15.89 9.99 1.57
N ALA A 28 15.14 11.00 2.04
CA ALA A 28 14.88 11.19 3.48
C ALA A 28 13.87 10.18 4.03
N ARG A 29 13.03 9.57 3.18
CA ARG A 29 12.01 8.58 3.55
C ARG A 29 11.92 7.47 2.51
N PRO A 30 12.99 6.67 2.34
CA PRO A 30 13.10 5.73 1.23
C PRO A 30 12.15 4.53 1.38
N ASN A 31 11.72 4.22 2.60
CA ASN A 31 10.88 3.09 2.95
C ASN A 31 9.36 3.39 2.87
N ILE A 32 8.95 4.48 2.22
CA ILE A 32 7.54 4.86 2.06
C ILE A 32 7.04 4.59 0.64
N PHE A 33 5.80 4.11 0.54
CA PHE A 33 5.01 4.17 -0.69
C PHE A 33 3.65 4.83 -0.41
N GLN A 34 2.99 5.27 -1.47
CA GLN A 34 1.67 5.90 -1.42
C GLN A 34 0.66 5.07 -2.20
N LEU A 35 -0.61 5.12 -1.78
CA LEU A 35 -1.72 4.46 -2.44
C LEU A 35 -2.91 5.42 -2.52
N ASN A 36 -3.44 5.60 -3.74
CA ASN A 36 -4.47 6.57 -4.07
C ASN A 36 -5.76 5.88 -4.50
N ASP A 37 -6.87 6.26 -3.88
CA ASP A 37 -8.23 5.91 -4.26
C ASP A 37 -8.80 7.05 -5.13
N PRO A 38 -8.82 6.92 -6.46
CA PRO A 38 -9.25 8.01 -7.34
C PRO A 38 -10.73 8.37 -7.16
N ASP A 39 -11.57 7.40 -6.80
CA ASP A 39 -13.02 7.60 -6.69
C ASP A 39 -13.40 8.44 -5.47
N LYS A 40 -12.64 8.28 -4.38
CA LYS A 40 -12.90 8.99 -3.12
C LYS A 40 -11.91 10.11 -2.83
N GLY A 41 -10.88 10.26 -3.66
CA GLY A 41 -9.78 11.19 -3.42
C GLY A 41 -8.94 10.85 -2.19
N ASN A 42 -9.00 9.61 -1.67
CA ASN A 42 -8.21 9.23 -0.51
C ASN A 42 -6.76 8.98 -0.90
N VAL A 43 -5.84 9.48 -0.08
CA VAL A 43 -4.40 9.26 -0.24
C VAL A 43 -3.84 8.67 1.05
N TYR A 44 -3.24 7.49 0.95
CA TYR A 44 -2.63 6.78 2.07
C TYR A 44 -1.12 6.67 1.88
N LYS A 45 -0.37 6.83 2.96
CA LYS A 45 1.09 6.62 2.98
C LYS A 45 1.41 5.46 3.92
N PHE A 46 2.20 4.53 3.42
CA PHE A 46 2.60 3.33 4.14
C PHE A 46 4.10 3.34 4.32
N GLN A 47 4.54 3.15 5.57
CA GLN A 47 5.94 2.98 5.90
C GLN A 47 6.24 1.48 6.05
N THR A 48 7.33 1.04 5.45
CA THR A 48 7.83 -0.34 5.52
C THR A 48 9.13 -0.41 6.31
N GLY A 49 9.63 -1.63 6.56
CA GLY A 49 10.90 -1.83 7.26
C GLY A 49 12.14 -1.41 6.46
N SER A 50 12.06 -1.29 5.13
CA SER A 50 13.21 -0.96 4.28
C SER A 50 12.80 -0.43 2.90
N ARG A 51 13.72 0.19 2.15
CA ARG A 51 13.48 0.57 0.75
C ARG A 51 13.09 -0.63 -0.11
N PHE A 52 13.78 -1.75 0.08
CA PHE A 52 13.52 -2.98 -0.66
C PHE A 52 12.09 -3.48 -0.42
N SER A 53 11.63 -3.48 0.84
CA SER A 53 10.25 -3.83 1.18
C SER A 53 9.23 -2.90 0.51
N ALA A 54 9.50 -1.58 0.46
CA ALA A 54 8.64 -0.64 -0.24
C ALA A 54 8.55 -0.93 -1.75
N ILE A 55 9.66 -1.34 -2.39
CA ILE A 55 9.69 -1.73 -3.80
C ILE A 55 8.84 -3.00 -4.05
N ILE A 56 8.96 -4.02 -3.19
CA ILE A 56 8.16 -5.25 -3.30
C ILE A 56 6.66 -4.94 -3.16
N TRP A 57 6.29 -4.14 -2.16
CA TRP A 57 4.90 -3.70 -2.00
C TRP A 57 4.39 -2.92 -3.19
N HIS A 58 5.18 -1.97 -3.71
CA HIS A 58 4.84 -1.22 -4.90
C HIS A 58 4.54 -2.14 -6.08
N LYS A 59 5.47 -3.06 -6.42
CA LYS A 59 5.31 -3.98 -7.55
C LYS A 59 4.03 -4.82 -7.46
N ASN A 60 3.78 -5.43 -6.29
CA ASN A 60 2.61 -6.29 -6.09
C ASN A 60 1.29 -5.50 -6.11
N LEU A 61 1.27 -4.30 -5.52
CA LEU A 61 0.09 -3.45 -5.54
C LEU A 61 -0.18 -2.90 -6.93
N GLU A 62 0.86 -2.61 -7.72
CA GLU A 62 0.72 -2.14 -9.09
C GLU A 62 0.00 -3.19 -9.96
N GLU A 63 0.34 -4.46 -9.80
CA GLU A 63 -0.37 -5.57 -10.42
C GLU A 63 -1.81 -5.72 -9.91
N ALA A 64 -2.01 -5.68 -8.59
CA ALA A 64 -3.34 -5.80 -7.98
C ALA A 64 -4.28 -4.63 -8.34
N CYS A 65 -3.73 -3.44 -8.58
CA CYS A 65 -4.50 -2.28 -9.03
C CYS A 65 -4.98 -2.43 -10.48
N ARG A 66 -4.21 -3.11 -11.32
CA ARG A 66 -4.55 -3.38 -12.73
C ARG A 66 -5.44 -4.62 -12.92
N SER A 67 -5.51 -5.51 -11.94
CA SER A 67 -6.25 -6.75 -12.08
C SER A 67 -7.75 -6.52 -12.16
N SER A 68 -8.41 -7.14 -13.13
CA SER A 68 -9.87 -7.24 -13.16
C SER A 68 -10.32 -8.13 -12.00
N ARG A 69 -11.36 -7.72 -11.27
CA ARG A 69 -11.99 -8.60 -10.28
C ARG A 69 -12.41 -9.91 -10.98
N PRO A 70 -12.21 -11.09 -10.38
CA PRO A 70 -12.90 -12.29 -10.83
C PRO A 70 -14.41 -12.01 -10.82
N GLN A 71 -15.10 -12.38 -11.91
CA GLN A 71 -16.57 -12.31 -12.01
C GLN A 71 -17.24 -13.20 -10.96
#